data_AF-A0AAW6NVL0-F1
#
_entry.id   AF-A0AAW6NVL0-F1
#
_cell.length_a   1.000
_cell.length_b   1.000
_cell.length_c   1.000
_cell.angle_alpha   90.00
_cell.angle_beta   90.00
_cell.angle_gamma   90.00
#
_symmetry.space_group_name_H-M   'P 1'
#
loop_
_entity.id
_entity.type
_entity.pdbx_description
1 polymer ?
#
loop_
_entity_poly.entity_id
_entity_poly.type
_entity_poly.pdbx_seq_one_letter_code
_entity_poly.pdbx_strand_id
1 'polypeptide(L)'
;MTNTQNVTELQPRMTREQLIEAARIAAKFLPVASAQLMNELANRLDITSVALCEAMAQRKELAEQNAILREDVASWAKECDRIEERHTKKPTNMHLLEAQRELRELPRVVIPLNNEVTL
;
A
#
# COMPACT_ATOMS: atom_id res chain seq x y z
N MET A 1 -28.20 28.87 -31.35
CA MET A 1 -27.31 27.71 -31.17
C MET A 1 -26.24 28.11 -30.18
N THR A 2 -26.45 27.86 -28.89
CA THR A 2 -25.51 28.18 -27.82
C THR A 2 -24.58 27.00 -27.60
N ASN A 3 -23.28 27.26 -27.70
CA ASN A 3 -22.20 26.29 -27.61
C ASN A 3 -22.28 25.47 -26.33
N THR A 4 -22.33 24.15 -26.51
CA THR A 4 -22.00 23.15 -25.49
C THR A 4 -20.53 23.35 -25.09
N GLN A 5 -20.28 24.03 -23.98
CA GLN A 5 -18.95 24.08 -23.38
C GLN A 5 -18.67 22.70 -22.77
N ASN A 6 -17.64 22.03 -23.31
CA ASN A 6 -17.12 20.76 -22.83
C ASN A 6 -16.75 20.88 -21.34
N VAL A 7 -17.53 20.21 -20.49
CA VAL A 7 -17.17 19.91 -19.10
C VAL A 7 -16.13 18.80 -19.12
N THR A 8 -14.85 19.14 -19.27
CA THR A 8 -13.71 18.28 -18.88
C THR A 8 -12.39 19.06 -18.95
N GLU A 9 -12.31 20.21 -18.28
CA GLU A 9 -11.05 20.58 -17.63
C GLU A 9 -11.15 20.03 -16.22
N LEU A 10 -10.57 18.84 -16.00
CA LEU A 10 -10.36 18.32 -14.65
C LEU A 10 -9.59 19.41 -13.89
N GLN A 11 -10.26 20.07 -12.93
CA GLN A 11 -9.60 20.99 -12.02
C GLN A 11 -8.33 20.32 -11.49
N PRO A 12 -7.18 21.03 -11.42
CA PRO A 12 -5.97 20.46 -10.88
C PRO A 12 -6.27 19.86 -9.51
N ARG A 13 -5.91 18.59 -9.31
CA ARG A 13 -6.16 17.91 -8.04
C ARG A 13 -5.45 18.68 -6.93
N MET A 14 -6.22 19.22 -5.99
CA MET A 14 -5.66 19.87 -4.80
C MET A 14 -4.96 18.82 -3.95
N THR A 15 -3.84 19.19 -3.33
CA THR A 15 -3.18 18.34 -2.33
C THR A 15 -4.05 18.26 -1.07
N ARG A 16 -3.79 17.27 -0.20
CA ARG A 16 -4.46 17.17 1.09
C ARG A 16 -4.35 18.45 1.91
N GLU A 17 -3.16 19.04 2.00
CA GLU A 17 -2.95 20.28 2.79
C GLU A 17 -3.81 21.41 2.24
N GLN A 18 -3.90 21.50 0.91
CA GLN A 18 -4.73 22.49 0.24
C GLN A 18 -6.23 22.25 0.49
N LEU A 19 -6.68 20.99 0.55
CA LEU A 19 -8.07 20.65 0.87
C LEU A 19 -8.42 20.96 2.33
N ILE A 20 -7.54 20.63 3.26
CA ILE A 20 -7.70 20.95 4.69
C ILE A 20 -7.75 22.46 4.89
N GLU A 21 -6.84 23.20 4.25
CA GLU A 21 -6.80 24.66 4.36
C GLU A 21 -8.03 25.29 3.70
N ALA A 22 -8.44 24.82 2.52
CA ALA A 22 -9.66 25.29 1.87
C ALA A 22 -10.91 25.05 2.75
N ALA A 23 -11.01 23.90 3.41
CA ALA A 23 -12.09 23.62 4.35
C ALA A 23 -12.09 24.58 5.55
N ARG A 24 -10.92 24.84 6.14
CA ARG A 24 -10.76 25.80 7.25
C ARG A 24 -11.07 27.24 6.83
N ILE A 25 -10.67 27.65 5.63
CA ILE A 25 -10.99 28.96 5.07
C ILE A 25 -12.50 29.07 4.85
N ALA A 26 -13.13 28.07 4.23
CA ALA A 26 -14.57 28.07 3.99
C ALA A 26 -15.37 28.17 5.30
N ALA A 27 -14.93 27.49 6.36
CA ALA A 27 -15.58 27.54 7.68
C ALA A 27 -15.72 28.97 8.24
N LYS A 28 -14.80 29.89 7.92
CA LYS A 28 -14.83 31.29 8.39
C LYS A 28 -16.02 32.09 7.84
N PHE A 29 -16.58 31.66 6.71
CA PHE A 29 -17.68 32.35 6.02
C PHE A 29 -19.02 31.65 6.19
N LEU A 30 -19.08 30.58 6.99
CA LEU A 30 -20.30 29.79 7.22
C LEU A 30 -20.98 30.15 8.54
N PRO A 31 -22.31 29.94 8.67
CA PRO A 31 -22.99 29.98 9.95
C PRO A 31 -22.40 28.97 10.95
N VAL A 32 -22.51 29.25 12.25
CA VAL A 32 -21.82 28.51 13.33
C VAL A 32 -21.92 26.98 13.20
N ALA A 33 -23.13 26.44 13.01
CA ALA A 33 -23.33 25.00 12.89
C ALA A 33 -22.60 24.41 11.67
N SER A 34 -22.67 25.07 10.52
CA SER A 34 -21.99 24.64 9.30
C SER A 34 -20.48 24.81 9.38
N ALA A 35 -19.99 25.87 10.04
CA ALA A 35 -18.57 26.09 10.30
C ALA A 35 -17.96 24.99 11.19
N GLN A 36 -18.69 24.56 12.23
CA GLN A 36 -18.29 23.44 13.08
C GLN A 36 -18.15 22.14 12.29
N LEU A 37 -19.13 21.82 11.44
CA LEU A 37 -19.07 20.63 10.58
C LEU A 37 -17.90 20.68 9.60
N MET A 38 -17.62 21.84 9.01
CA MET A 38 -16.53 22.00 8.05
C MET A 38 -15.15 21.87 8.70
N ASN A 39 -14.98 22.39 9.92
CA ASN A 39 -13.75 22.19 10.70
C ASN A 39 -13.57 20.72 11.12
N GLU A 40 -14.64 20.06 11.54
CA GLU A 40 -14.58 18.64 11.88
C GLU A 40 -14.27 17.76 10.66
N LEU A 41 -14.79 18.11 9.48
CA LEU A 41 -14.41 17.47 8.23
C LEU A 41 -12.91 17.61 7.96
N ALA A 42 -12.36 18.81 8.13
CA ALA A 42 -10.93 19.07 7.96
C ALA A 42 -10.09 18.23 8.93
N ASN A 43 -10.49 18.13 10.20
CA ASN A 43 -9.82 17.30 11.20
C ASN A 43 -9.84 15.81 10.85
N ARG A 44 -11.00 15.28 10.43
CA ARG A 44 -11.10 13.88 10.04
C ARG A 44 -10.27 13.57 8.80
N LEU A 45 -10.23 14.47 7.83
CA LEU A 45 -9.39 14.30 6.64
C LEU A 45 -7.90 14.25 7.01
N ASP A 46 -7.46 15.12 7.92
CA ASP A 46 -6.08 15.15 8.42
C ASP A 46 -5.71 13.82 9.11
N ILE A 47 -6.50 13.41 10.11
CA ILE A 47 -6.28 12.18 10.88
C ILE A 47 -6.29 10.94 9.98
N THR A 48 -7.29 10.81 9.12
CA THR A 48 -7.42 9.64 8.24
C THR A 48 -6.31 9.56 7.22
N SER A 49 -5.82 10.70 6.73
CA SER A 49 -4.68 10.73 5.83
C SER A 49 -3.39 10.28 6.52
N VAL A 50 -3.10 10.79 7.72
CA VAL A 50 -1.91 10.36 8.49
C VAL A 50 -1.95 8.85 8.72
N ALA A 51 -3.08 8.35 9.22
CA ALA A 51 -3.28 6.91 9.46
C ALA A 51 -3.12 6.07 8.18
N LEU A 52 -3.59 6.58 7.03
CA LEU A 52 -3.44 5.91 5.74
C LEU A 52 -1.98 5.89 5.28
N CYS A 53 -1.24 6.98 5.43
CA CYS A 53 0.19 7.04 5.12
C CYS A 53 0.99 6.05 5.97
N GLU A 54 0.73 5.99 7.27
CA GLU A 54 1.35 5.03 8.19
C GLU A 54 1.03 3.58 7.81
N ALA A 55 -0.24 3.27 7.51
CA ALA A 55 -0.65 1.95 7.08
C ALA A 55 0.00 1.54 5.74
N MET A 56 0.16 2.47 4.80
CA MET A 56 0.86 2.22 3.54
C MET A 56 2.35 1.95 3.77
N ALA A 57 3.00 2.71 4.65
CA ALA A 57 4.40 2.50 5.02
C ALA A 57 4.62 1.12 5.67
N GLN A 58 3.77 0.75 6.64
CA GLN A 58 3.79 -0.57 7.27
C GLN A 58 3.56 -1.69 6.26
N ARG A 59 2.62 -1.51 5.32
CA ARG A 59 2.36 -2.50 4.27
C ARG A 59 3.57 -2.69 3.36
N LYS A 60 4.28 -1.60 3.02
CA LYS A 60 5.50 -1.63 2.20
C LYS A 60 6.61 -2.41 2.90
N GLU A 61 6.87 -2.08 4.16
CA GLU A 61 7.85 -2.78 5.00
C GLU A 61 7.53 -4.27 5.10
N LEU A 62 6.27 -4.62 5.38
CA LEU A 62 5.86 -6.02 5.48
C LEU A 62 6.01 -6.78 4.16
N ALA A 63 5.74 -6.14 3.02
CA ALA A 63 5.93 -6.76 1.71
C ALA A 63 7.41 -7.03 1.41
N GLU A 64 8.31 -6.13 1.80
CA GLU A 64 9.77 -6.30 1.68
C GLU A 64 10.27 -7.45 2.56
N GLN A 65 9.88 -7.47 3.84
CA GLN A 65 10.20 -8.58 4.74
C GLN A 65 9.65 -9.91 4.24
N ASN A 66 8.42 -9.93 3.70
CA ASN A 66 7.82 -11.16 3.16
C ASN A 66 8.59 -11.66 1.94
N ALA A 67 9.12 -10.77 1.10
CA ALA A 67 9.96 -11.16 -0.04
C ALA A 67 11.27 -11.81 0.41
N ILE A 68 11.95 -11.21 1.40
CA ILE A 68 13.19 -11.74 1.98
C ILE A 68 12.94 -13.12 2.61
N LEU A 69 11.91 -13.25 3.46
CA LEU A 69 11.59 -14.52 4.11
C LEU A 69 11.26 -15.64 3.11
N ARG A 70 10.58 -15.31 2.00
CA ARG A 70 10.30 -16.27 0.93
C ARG A 70 11.58 -16.76 0.23
N GLU A 71 12.56 -15.87 0.05
CA GLU A 71 13.87 -16.23 -0.49
C GLU A 71 14.69 -17.08 0.50
N ASP A 72 14.66 -16.73 1.79
CA ASP A 72 15.33 -17.48 2.85
C ASP A 72 14.77 -18.91 2.95
N VAL A 73 13.45 -19.07 2.91
CA VAL A 73 12.80 -20.40 2.90
C VAL A 73 13.28 -21.23 1.70
N ALA A 74 13.34 -20.64 0.50
CA ALA A 74 13.83 -21.33 -0.68
C ALA A 74 15.33 -21.70 -0.57
N SER A 75 16.14 -20.85 0.07
CA SER A 75 17.56 -21.09 0.29
C SER A 75 17.80 -22.20 1.32
N TRP A 76 17.03 -22.21 2.41
CA TRP A 76 17.06 -23.27 3.41
C TRP A 76 16.61 -24.61 2.84
N ALA A 77 15.55 -24.63 2.03
CA ALA A 77 15.09 -25.85 1.37
C ALA A 77 16.17 -26.45 0.44
N LYS A 78 16.92 -25.61 -0.30
CA LYS A 78 18.06 -26.05 -1.10
C LYS A 78 19.19 -26.64 -0.25
N GLU A 79 19.48 -26.06 0.91
CA GLU A 79 20.50 -26.61 1.80
C GLU A 79 20.04 -27.95 2.43
N CYS A 80 18.75 -28.11 2.74
CA CYS A 80 18.18 -29.39 3.14
C CYS A 80 18.37 -30.46 2.06
N ASP A 81 18.02 -30.13 0.80
CA ASP A 81 18.25 -31.01 -0.34
C ASP A 81 19.75 -31.38 -0.44
N ARG A 82 20.65 -30.39 -0.36
CA ARG A 82 22.11 -30.61 -0.40
C ARG A 82 22.62 -31.54 0.70
N ILE A 83 22.11 -31.39 1.92
CA ILE A 83 22.46 -32.25 3.06
C ILE A 83 21.95 -33.68 2.81
N GLU A 84 20.74 -33.83 2.31
CA GLU A 84 20.16 -35.13 1.96
C GLU A 84 20.97 -35.81 0.85
N GLU A 85 21.35 -35.09 -0.21
CA GLU A 85 22.21 -35.63 -1.28
C GLU A 85 23.57 -36.10 -0.72
N ARG A 86 24.17 -35.34 0.20
CA ARG A 86 25.45 -35.70 0.82
C ARG A 86 25.35 -37.01 1.60
N HIS A 87 24.25 -37.26 2.30
CA HIS A 87 24.05 -38.47 3.10
C HIS A 87 23.60 -39.67 2.26
N THR A 88 22.63 -39.47 1.37
CA THR A 88 22.00 -40.56 0.60
C THR A 88 22.77 -40.90 -0.67
N LYS A 89 23.64 -40.00 -1.14
CA LYS A 89 24.32 -40.05 -2.44
C LYS A 89 23.36 -40.10 -3.63
N LYS A 90 22.12 -39.67 -3.44
CA LYS A 90 21.08 -39.59 -4.48
C LYS A 90 20.71 -38.12 -4.68
N PRO A 91 20.63 -37.64 -5.94
CA PRO A 91 20.13 -36.30 -6.21
C PRO A 91 18.68 -36.14 -5.71
N THR A 92 18.38 -34.99 -5.10
CA THR A 92 17.03 -34.67 -4.59
C THR A 92 16.78 -33.17 -4.67
N ASN A 93 15.53 -32.81 -4.96
CA ASN A 93 15.03 -31.44 -4.92
C ASN A 93 13.66 -31.37 -4.24
N MET A 94 13.34 -32.39 -3.44
CA MET A 94 12.03 -32.57 -2.85
C MET A 94 11.68 -31.41 -1.90
N HIS A 95 12.64 -30.98 -1.08
CA HIS A 95 12.40 -29.90 -0.11
C HIS A 95 12.18 -28.57 -0.82
N LEU A 96 12.98 -28.26 -1.85
CA LEU A 96 12.78 -27.04 -2.63
C LEU A 96 11.41 -27.03 -3.31
N LEU A 97 10.99 -28.13 -3.91
CA LEU A 97 9.69 -28.22 -4.59
C LEU A 97 8.51 -28.08 -3.62
N GLU A 98 8.62 -28.70 -2.43
CA GLU A 98 7.61 -28.57 -1.39
C GLU A 98 7.54 -27.14 -0.86
N ALA A 99 8.68 -26.53 -0.52
CA ALA A 99 8.73 -25.14 -0.07
C ALA A 99 8.14 -24.18 -1.12
N GLN A 100 8.46 -24.37 -2.40
CA GLN A 100 7.88 -23.55 -3.48
C GLN A 100 6.37 -23.72 -3.61
N ARG A 101 5.85 -24.94 -3.41
CA ARG A 101 4.42 -25.21 -3.41
C ARG A 101 3.74 -24.51 -2.24
N GLU A 102 4.25 -24.67 -1.03
CA GLU A 102 3.70 -24.01 0.16
C GLU A 102 3.73 -22.49 0.04
N LEU A 103 4.84 -21.92 -0.41
CA LEU A 103 4.96 -20.50 -0.64
C LEU A 103 3.95 -20.00 -1.70
N ARG A 104 3.57 -20.82 -2.68
CA ARG A 104 2.56 -20.46 -3.68
C ARG A 104 1.15 -20.38 -3.09
N GLU A 105 0.84 -21.23 -2.11
CA GLU A 105 -0.44 -21.22 -1.39
C GLU A 105 -0.55 -20.01 -0.45
N LEU A 106 0.58 -19.48 0.03
CA LEU A 106 0.60 -18.29 0.88
C LEU A 106 0.25 -17.02 0.08
N PRO A 107 -0.62 -16.14 0.62
CA PRO A 107 -0.95 -14.87 -0.02
C PRO A 107 0.31 -14.06 -0.34
N ARG A 108 0.38 -13.56 -1.58
CA ARG A 108 1.45 -12.65 -2.00
C ARG A 108 0.93 -11.22 -1.94
N VAL A 109 1.47 -10.42 -1.04
CA VAL A 109 1.23 -8.97 -1.03
C VAL A 109 2.12 -8.35 -2.10
N VAL A 110 1.57 -8.12 -3.29
CA VAL A 110 2.25 -7.39 -4.37
C VAL A 110 1.82 -5.93 -4.28
N ILE A 111 2.75 -5.06 -3.90
CA ILE A 111 2.52 -3.61 -3.93
C ILE A 111 3.07 -3.13 -5.28
N PRO A 112 2.21 -2.73 -6.24
CA PRO A 112 2.70 -2.17 -7.49
C PRO A 112 3.47 -0.88 -7.19
N LEU A 113 4.69 -0.78 -7.73
CA LEU A 113 5.61 0.34 -7.53
C LEU A 113 5.08 1.67 -8.10
N ASN A 114 4.02 1.64 -8.91
CA ASN A 114 3.66 2.73 -9.82
C ASN A 114 2.65 3.75 -9.28
N ASN A 115 2.26 3.65 -8.01
CA ASN A 115 1.37 4.64 -7.42
C ASN A 115 2.11 5.36 -6.30
N GLU A 116 3.05 6.23 -6.69
CA GLU A 116 3.35 7.43 -5.91
C GLU A 116 2.10 8.32 -5.90
N VAL A 117 1.06 7.85 -5.19
CA VAL A 117 0.01 8.74 -4.72
C VAL A 117 0.58 9.32 -3.44
N THR A 118 1.32 10.41 -3.58
CA THR A 118 1.44 11.40 -2.51
C THR A 118 0.02 11.76 -2.10
N LEU A 119 -0.40 11.26 -0.94
CA LEU A 119 -1.64 11.67 -0.28
C LEU A 119 -1.46 13.08 0.27
#